data_AF-A0A7W4PT97-F1
#
_entry.id   AF-A0A7W4PT97-F1
#
_cell.length_a   1.000
_cell.length_b   1.000
_cell.length_c   1.000
_cell.angle_alpha   90.00
_cell.angle_beta   90.00
_cell.angle_gamma   90.00
#
_symmetry.space_group_name_H-M   'P 1'
#
loop_
_entity.id
_entity.type
_entity.pdbx_description
1 polymer ?
#
loop_
_entity_poly.entity_id
_entity_poly.type
_entity_poly.pdbx_seq_one_letter_code
_entity_poly.pdbx_strand_id
1 'polypeptide(L)'
;MTRPRITCLFAQYHPAGLLPPHVRHYLGELAASGMTVHLALSGVRTLSSDIARFCTARGIVPHLRPNRGMDFGAWQDLLAAGCAQGADRVVLANDSVFGPLHPLAPILERMMARPADVWGLVESRAPVWHLQSWFLCFGADALAHPAIRRVLAQPFAEMTKQEIILHGELGLGTAIRAAGLRAAAAWADTARGPRRLVPANPMHVDWLSIARSPDTPFIKVELLRDNPCGIGWTGAWRDLLATRDHFPAAWIDDALRGRPAGTCVAGWKSRLLFLLISRDRPAILRAMTRRRPATVPAMSPPAVAR
;
A
#
# COMPACT_ATOMS: atom_id res chain seq x y z
N MET A 1 -12.61 2.29 29.78
CA MET A 1 -12.25 3.19 28.66
C MET A 1 -12.90 2.64 27.40
N THR A 2 -13.65 3.45 26.66
CA THR A 2 -14.25 3.04 25.38
C THR A 2 -13.16 2.83 24.33
N ARG A 3 -13.30 1.79 23.49
CA ARG A 3 -12.37 1.56 22.37
C ARG A 3 -12.46 2.76 21.40
N PRO A 4 -11.33 3.27 20.88
CA PRO A 4 -11.37 4.42 19.97
C PRO A 4 -12.17 4.07 18.71
N ARG A 5 -12.96 5.04 18.22
CA ARG A 5 -13.66 4.96 16.94
C ARG A 5 -12.65 5.20 15.82
N ILE A 6 -12.47 4.18 14.99
CA ILE A 6 -11.52 4.23 13.87
C ILE A 6 -12.30 4.22 12.57
N THR A 7 -12.09 5.24 11.74
CA THR A 7 -12.63 5.29 10.38
C THR A 7 -11.51 5.07 9.38
N CYS A 8 -11.71 4.18 8.41
CA CYS A 8 -10.82 4.01 7.27
C CYS A 8 -11.42 4.65 6.02
N LEU A 9 -10.67 5.55 5.38
CA LEU A 9 -10.93 6.12 4.08
C LEU A 9 -10.06 5.36 3.06
N PHE A 10 -10.68 4.44 2.34
CA PHE A 10 -9.99 3.54 1.44
C PHE A 10 -10.15 4.01 -0.01
N ALA A 11 -9.04 4.30 -0.69
CA ALA A 11 -9.01 4.67 -2.09
C ALA A 11 -8.79 3.43 -2.97
N GLN A 12 -9.67 3.25 -3.96
CA GLN A 12 -9.62 2.13 -4.88
C GLN A 12 -9.73 2.64 -6.33
N TYR A 13 -8.91 2.06 -7.21
CA TYR A 13 -9.10 2.19 -8.65
C TYR A 13 -8.86 0.86 -9.39
N HIS A 14 -9.81 0.46 -10.22
CA HIS A 14 -9.62 -0.63 -11.18
C HIS A 14 -10.10 -0.19 -12.58
N PRO A 15 -9.32 -0.39 -13.66
CA PRO A 15 -9.70 0.04 -15.01
C PRO A 15 -11.04 -0.53 -15.49
N ALA A 16 -11.35 -1.77 -15.10
CA ALA A 16 -12.62 -2.43 -15.43
C ALA A 16 -13.74 -2.21 -14.38
N GLY A 17 -13.52 -1.34 -13.39
CA GLY A 17 -14.50 -1.09 -12.31
C GLY A 17 -14.77 -2.29 -11.40
N LEU A 18 -13.86 -3.27 -11.37
CA LEU A 18 -13.95 -4.47 -10.54
C LEU A 18 -13.32 -4.21 -9.16
N LEU A 19 -13.71 -5.03 -8.19
CA LEU A 19 -13.04 -5.10 -6.88
C LEU A 19 -12.33 -6.47 -6.76
N PRO A 20 -11.01 -6.54 -7.03
CA PRO A 20 -10.28 -7.82 -7.07
C PRO A 20 -10.24 -8.54 -5.72
N PRO A 21 -10.05 -9.87 -5.70
CA PRO A 21 -10.01 -10.66 -4.46
C PRO A 21 -9.02 -10.16 -3.40
N HIS A 22 -7.79 -9.79 -3.78
CA HIS A 22 -6.81 -9.27 -2.83
C HIS A 22 -7.24 -7.94 -2.18
N VAL A 23 -7.99 -7.10 -2.90
CA VAL A 23 -8.53 -5.84 -2.35
C VAL A 23 -9.68 -6.13 -1.40
N ARG A 24 -10.55 -7.10 -1.74
CA ARG A 24 -11.62 -7.56 -0.84
C ARG A 24 -11.08 -8.13 0.45
N HIS A 25 -9.98 -8.89 0.37
CA HIS A 25 -9.29 -9.40 1.54
C HIS A 25 -8.80 -8.26 2.44
N TYR A 26 -8.11 -7.27 1.86
CA TYR A 26 -7.64 -6.11 2.62
C TYR A 26 -8.78 -5.33 3.28
N LEU A 27 -9.84 -5.01 2.53
CA LEU A 27 -11.03 -4.34 3.06
C LEU A 27 -11.72 -5.16 4.15
N GLY A 28 -11.78 -6.48 3.98
CA GLY A 28 -12.31 -7.41 4.96
C GLY A 28 -11.55 -7.39 6.28
N GLU A 29 -10.21 -7.37 6.22
CA GLU A 29 -9.34 -7.31 7.39
C GLU A 29 -9.47 -5.96 8.13
N LEU A 30 -9.61 -4.86 7.39
CA LEU A 30 -9.86 -3.54 7.97
C LEU A 30 -11.20 -3.49 8.72
N ALA A 31 -12.27 -3.98 8.08
CA ALA A 31 -13.60 -4.05 8.71
C ALA A 31 -13.61 -5.00 9.92
N ALA A 32 -13.01 -6.19 9.79
CA ALA A 32 -12.91 -7.18 10.88
C ALA A 32 -12.08 -6.66 12.07
N SER A 33 -11.19 -5.69 11.86
CA SER A 33 -10.44 -5.02 12.91
C SER A 33 -11.27 -3.98 13.69
N GLY A 34 -12.56 -3.84 13.38
CA GLY A 34 -13.50 -2.94 14.04
C GLY A 34 -13.50 -1.51 13.50
N MET A 35 -13.02 -1.30 12.27
CA MET A 35 -13.04 0.02 11.62
C MET A 35 -14.35 0.25 10.86
N THR A 36 -14.86 1.49 10.89
CA THR A 36 -15.85 1.94 9.91
C THR A 36 -15.14 2.22 8.59
N VAL A 37 -15.43 1.46 7.53
CA VAL A 37 -14.71 1.57 6.25
C VAL A 37 -15.56 2.29 5.21
N HIS A 38 -15.03 3.40 4.69
CA HIS A 38 -15.57 4.12 3.54
C HIS A 38 -14.68 3.84 2.33
N LEU A 39 -15.27 3.23 1.29
CA LEU A 39 -14.57 2.78 0.10
C LEU A 39 -14.85 3.72 -1.08
N ALA A 40 -13.88 4.54 -1.47
CA ALA A 40 -13.95 5.35 -2.67
C ALA A 40 -13.60 4.54 -3.92
N LEU A 41 -14.58 4.36 -4.81
CA LEU A 41 -14.47 3.64 -6.08
C LEU A 41 -14.26 4.63 -7.22
N SER A 42 -13.00 4.82 -7.62
CA SER A 42 -12.63 5.80 -8.65
C SER A 42 -12.92 5.28 -10.06
N GLY A 43 -13.62 6.09 -10.86
CA GLY A 43 -13.96 5.75 -12.24
C GLY A 43 -15.18 4.82 -12.40
N VAL A 44 -15.83 4.46 -11.29
CA VAL A 44 -17.02 3.62 -11.29
C VAL A 44 -18.27 4.50 -11.35
N ARG A 45 -19.10 4.33 -12.38
CA ARG A 45 -20.36 5.08 -12.56
C ARG A 45 -21.57 4.42 -11.91
N THR A 46 -21.56 3.09 -11.84
CA THR A 46 -22.66 2.30 -11.29
C THR A 46 -22.07 1.21 -10.41
N LEU A 47 -22.62 1.08 -9.20
CA LEU A 47 -22.20 0.05 -8.26
C LEU A 47 -22.73 -1.31 -8.73
N SER A 48 -21.85 -2.27 -8.98
CA SER A 48 -22.28 -3.63 -9.33
C SER A 48 -22.92 -4.33 -8.12
N SER A 49 -23.87 -5.21 -8.39
CA SER A 49 -24.55 -6.00 -7.34
C SER A 49 -23.59 -6.85 -6.52
N ASP A 50 -22.52 -7.33 -7.14
CA ASP A 50 -21.45 -8.09 -6.50
C ASP A 50 -20.63 -7.25 -5.50
N ILE A 51 -20.26 -6.01 -5.86
CA ILE A 51 -19.58 -5.09 -4.93
C ILE A 51 -20.55 -4.67 -3.82
N ALA A 52 -21.80 -4.34 -4.16
CA ALA A 52 -22.82 -3.96 -3.17
C ALA A 52 -23.06 -5.06 -2.12
N ARG A 53 -23.15 -6.33 -2.54
CA ARG A 53 -23.30 -7.47 -1.64
C ARG A 53 -22.10 -7.64 -0.72
N PHE A 54 -20.89 -7.56 -1.26
CA PHE A 54 -19.67 -7.63 -0.47
C PHE A 54 -19.58 -6.52 0.57
N CYS A 55 -19.88 -5.27 0.17
CA CYS A 55 -19.87 -4.13 1.06
C CYS A 55 -20.90 -4.29 2.19
N THR A 56 -22.13 -4.67 1.86
CA THR A 56 -23.21 -4.92 2.83
C THR A 56 -22.82 -6.00 3.83
N ALA A 57 -22.28 -7.12 3.36
CA ALA A 57 -21.87 -8.24 4.21
C ALA A 57 -20.73 -7.90 5.19
N ARG A 58 -20.01 -6.79 4.97
CA ARG A 58 -18.88 -6.35 5.81
C ARG A 58 -19.08 -4.97 6.43
N GLY A 59 -20.25 -4.36 6.30
CA GLY A 59 -20.51 -3.02 6.82
C GLY A 59 -19.63 -1.93 6.18
N ILE A 60 -19.22 -2.11 4.94
CA ILE A 60 -18.41 -1.14 4.18
C ILE A 60 -19.35 -0.20 3.43
N VAL A 61 -19.07 1.10 3.45
CA VAL A 61 -19.85 2.11 2.74
C VAL A 61 -19.14 2.48 1.42
N PRO A 62 -19.67 2.09 0.25
CA PRO A 62 -19.07 2.45 -1.04
C PRO A 62 -19.45 3.89 -1.46
N HIS A 63 -18.50 4.60 -2.07
CA HIS A 63 -18.66 5.96 -2.61
C HIS A 63 -18.16 5.97 -4.05
N LEU A 64 -19.06 6.24 -5.00
CA LEU A 64 -18.70 6.34 -6.42
C LEU A 64 -18.12 7.73 -6.71
N ARG A 65 -17.02 7.80 -7.45
CA ARG A 65 -16.38 9.08 -7.78
C ARG A 65 -15.71 9.09 -9.16
N PRO A 66 -15.50 10.27 -9.78
CA PRO A 66 -14.66 10.40 -10.97
C PRO A 66 -13.22 9.93 -10.71
N ASN A 67 -12.54 9.38 -11.72
CA ASN A 67 -11.14 8.98 -11.59
C ASN A 67 -10.18 10.18 -11.75
N ARG A 68 -10.07 11.00 -10.71
CA ARG A 68 -9.17 12.17 -10.66
C ARG A 68 -8.44 12.27 -9.32
N GLY A 69 -7.23 12.81 -9.32
CA GLY A 69 -6.42 13.03 -8.12
C GLY A 69 -5.93 11.78 -7.39
N MET A 70 -6.09 10.60 -7.99
CA MET A 70 -5.69 9.31 -7.41
C MET A 70 -6.23 9.13 -5.98
N ASP A 71 -5.41 8.55 -5.11
CA ASP A 71 -5.74 8.26 -3.71
C ASP A 71 -5.93 9.52 -2.88
N PHE A 72 -5.07 10.53 -3.03
CA PHE A 72 -5.25 11.82 -2.35
C PHE A 72 -6.58 12.50 -2.71
N GLY A 73 -6.96 12.50 -3.99
CA GLY A 73 -8.26 13.01 -4.43
C GLY A 73 -9.44 12.18 -3.92
N ALA A 74 -9.27 10.87 -3.81
CA ALA A 74 -10.29 9.99 -3.22
C ALA A 74 -10.48 10.27 -1.71
N TRP A 75 -9.40 10.46 -0.96
CA TRP A 75 -9.48 10.83 0.45
C TRP A 75 -10.08 12.23 0.63
N GLN A 76 -9.79 13.19 -0.26
CA GLN A 76 -10.43 14.50 -0.28
C GLN A 76 -11.95 14.41 -0.40
N ASP A 77 -12.44 13.65 -1.38
CA ASP A 77 -13.88 13.51 -1.61
C ASP A 77 -14.56 12.87 -0.39
N LEU A 78 -13.94 11.86 0.23
CA LEU A 78 -14.47 11.22 1.44
C LEU A 78 -14.44 12.15 2.66
N LEU A 79 -13.37 12.93 2.84
CA LEU A 79 -13.25 13.93 3.91
C LEU A 79 -14.31 15.04 3.75
N ALA A 80 -14.52 15.51 2.52
CA ALA A 80 -15.53 16.51 2.18
C ALA A 80 -16.95 15.99 2.41
N ALA A 81 -17.19 14.70 2.17
CA ALA A 81 -18.44 14.02 2.47
C ALA A 81 -18.66 13.75 3.99
N GLY A 82 -17.75 14.21 4.86
CA GLY A 82 -17.88 14.06 6.30
C GLY A 82 -17.61 12.64 6.82
N CYS A 83 -17.03 11.75 6.00
CA CYS A 83 -16.84 10.34 6.37
C CYS A 83 -15.94 10.16 7.61
N ALA A 84 -15.06 11.12 7.89
CA ALA A 84 -14.18 11.12 9.06
C ALA A 84 -14.80 11.75 10.32
N GLN A 85 -16.02 12.29 10.26
CA GLN A 85 -16.63 13.02 11.38
C GLN A 85 -16.84 12.10 12.58
N GLY A 86 -16.41 12.55 13.75
CA GLY A 86 -16.49 11.79 14.99
C GLY A 86 -15.46 10.66 15.11
N ALA A 87 -14.58 10.41 14.14
CA ALA A 87 -13.54 9.41 14.34
C ALA A 87 -12.48 9.93 15.34
N ASP A 88 -12.07 9.08 16.29
CA ASP A 88 -10.92 9.36 17.16
C ASP A 88 -9.60 9.16 16.39
N ARG A 89 -9.63 8.26 15.40
CA ARG A 89 -8.54 7.95 14.48
C ARG A 89 -9.05 7.79 13.07
N VAL A 90 -8.31 8.32 12.10
CA VAL A 90 -8.63 8.19 10.68
C VAL A 90 -7.49 7.49 9.96
N VAL A 91 -7.79 6.37 9.31
CA VAL A 91 -6.87 5.64 8.44
C VAL A 91 -7.08 6.10 7.01
N LEU A 92 -6.01 6.51 6.34
CA LEU A 92 -5.95 6.70 4.89
C LEU A 92 -5.25 5.47 4.30
N ALA A 93 -5.92 4.74 3.43
CA ALA A 93 -5.37 3.54 2.81
C ALA A 93 -5.73 3.46 1.32
N ASN A 94 -4.97 2.66 0.56
CA ASN A 94 -5.26 2.42 -0.85
C ASN A 94 -4.91 0.98 -1.29
N ASP A 95 -5.27 0.62 -2.53
CA ASP A 95 -5.07 -0.71 -3.12
C ASP A 95 -3.73 -0.88 -3.86
N SER A 96 -2.73 -0.03 -3.61
CA SER A 96 -1.40 -0.12 -4.27
C SER A 96 -0.50 -1.23 -3.72
N VAL A 97 -1.03 -2.12 -2.89
CA VAL A 97 -0.32 -3.22 -2.22
C VAL A 97 -1.11 -4.53 -2.28
N PHE A 98 -0.39 -5.65 -2.35
CA PHE A 98 -0.91 -6.98 -2.06
C PHE A 98 -0.77 -7.28 -0.58
N GLY A 99 -1.87 -7.65 0.06
CA GLY A 99 -1.91 -8.03 1.47
C GLY A 99 -3.27 -7.75 2.10
N PRO A 100 -3.37 -7.87 3.43
CA PRO A 100 -2.29 -8.28 4.32
C PRO A 100 -1.98 -9.79 4.18
N LEU A 101 -0.69 -10.14 4.19
CA LEU A 101 -0.17 -11.52 4.07
C LEU A 101 -0.30 -12.37 5.34
N HIS A 102 -0.63 -11.75 6.47
CA HIS A 102 -0.96 -12.35 7.75
C HIS A 102 -1.90 -11.38 8.51
N PRO A 103 -2.59 -11.79 9.59
CA PRO A 103 -3.59 -10.95 10.23
C PRO A 103 -3.11 -9.53 10.52
N LEU A 104 -3.95 -8.54 10.18
CA LEU A 104 -3.63 -7.12 10.35
C LEU A 104 -3.79 -6.64 11.81
N ALA A 105 -4.74 -7.22 12.55
CA ALA A 105 -5.13 -6.80 13.89
C ALA A 105 -3.94 -6.65 14.87
N PRO A 106 -2.98 -7.59 14.97
CA PRO A 106 -1.84 -7.45 15.89
C PRO A 106 -0.99 -6.21 15.61
N ILE A 107 -0.88 -5.77 14.35
CA ILE A 107 -0.10 -4.57 13.99
C ILE A 107 -0.86 -3.32 14.41
N LEU A 108 -2.17 -3.30 14.16
CA LEU A 108 -3.04 -2.18 14.55
C LEU A 108 -3.01 -2.00 16.06
N GLU A 109 -3.13 -3.08 16.83
CA GLU A 109 -3.06 -3.05 18.30
C GLU A 109 -1.72 -2.47 18.79
N ARG A 110 -0.59 -2.98 18.27
CA ARG A 110 0.74 -2.46 18.63
C ARG A 110 0.89 -0.99 18.29
N MET A 111 0.46 -0.56 17.10
CA MET A 111 0.61 0.81 16.65
C MET A 111 -0.34 1.78 17.36
N MET A 112 -1.56 1.33 17.70
CA MET A 112 -2.52 2.10 18.50
C MET A 112 -2.07 2.29 19.95
N ALA A 113 -1.27 1.38 20.50
CA ALA A 113 -0.69 1.53 21.84
C ALA A 113 0.48 2.54 21.89
N ARG A 114 1.02 2.97 20.74
CA ARG A 114 2.14 3.92 20.70
C ARG A 114 1.64 5.36 20.88
N PRO A 115 2.38 6.22 21.62
CA PRO A 115 2.06 7.64 21.74
C PRO A 115 2.47 8.40 20.45
N ALA A 116 1.73 8.20 19.37
CA ALA A 116 1.95 8.84 18.08
C ALA A 116 0.70 9.61 17.64
N ASP A 117 0.91 10.81 17.12
CA ASP A 117 -0.14 11.65 16.54
C ASP A 117 -0.45 11.19 15.11
N VAL A 118 0.57 10.67 14.41
CA VAL A 118 0.46 10.05 13.09
C VAL A 118 1.32 8.80 13.03
N TRP A 119 0.85 7.74 12.37
CA TRP A 119 1.71 6.62 12.04
C TRP A 119 1.40 6.00 10.69
N GLY A 120 2.37 5.29 10.13
CA GLY A 120 2.22 4.53 8.88
C GLY A 120 2.85 3.15 9.01
N LEU A 121 2.60 2.29 8.02
CA LEU A 121 3.22 0.97 8.05
C LEU A 121 4.71 1.03 7.70
N VAL A 122 5.11 1.88 6.76
CA VAL A 122 6.50 1.96 6.28
C VAL A 122 7.00 3.39 6.25
N GLU A 123 8.11 3.64 6.94
CA GLU A 123 8.91 4.86 6.79
C GLU A 123 9.79 4.78 5.55
N SER A 124 9.93 5.91 4.84
CA SER A 124 10.92 6.10 3.78
C SER A 124 11.72 7.38 4.04
N ARG A 125 12.99 7.40 3.64
CA ARG A 125 13.88 8.56 3.76
C ARG A 125 14.26 9.19 2.42
N ALA A 126 13.81 8.61 1.32
CA ALA A 126 14.20 9.00 -0.03
C ALA A 126 13.00 9.54 -0.82
N PRO A 127 13.08 10.74 -1.45
CA PRO A 127 14.22 11.67 -1.42
C PRO A 127 14.30 12.49 -0.11
N VAL A 128 13.18 12.60 0.61
CA VAL A 128 13.08 13.17 1.95
C VAL A 128 12.31 12.22 2.84
N TRP A 129 12.38 12.42 4.14
CA TRP A 129 11.61 11.61 5.07
C TRP A 129 10.10 11.74 4.88
N HIS A 130 9.40 10.61 4.90
CA HIS A 130 7.95 10.52 4.92
C HIS A 130 7.51 9.13 5.38
N LEU A 131 6.21 9.00 5.67
CA LEU A 131 5.52 7.72 5.79
C LEU A 131 4.87 7.41 4.43
N GLN A 132 4.97 6.18 3.94
CA GLN A 132 4.35 5.83 2.67
C GLN A 132 2.82 5.90 2.76
N SER A 133 2.19 6.55 1.78
CA SER A 133 0.79 6.98 1.86
C SER A 133 -0.25 5.87 1.70
N TRP A 134 0.16 4.66 1.28
CA TRP A 134 -0.77 3.54 1.08
C TRP A 134 -1.36 2.97 2.37
N PHE A 135 -0.79 3.33 3.53
CA PHE A 135 -1.43 3.18 4.83
C PHE A 135 -0.88 4.21 5.81
N LEU A 136 -1.72 5.15 6.22
CA LEU A 136 -1.47 6.15 7.24
C LEU A 136 -2.62 6.17 8.24
N CYS A 137 -2.34 6.45 9.50
CA CYS A 137 -3.34 6.63 10.54
C CYS A 137 -3.05 7.92 11.31
N PHE A 138 -4.03 8.80 11.39
CA PHE A 138 -3.98 10.08 12.06
C PHE A 138 -4.85 10.06 13.32
N GLY A 139 -4.36 10.68 14.40
CA GLY A 139 -5.21 11.26 15.43
C GLY A 139 -6.19 12.28 14.84
N ALA A 140 -7.39 12.40 15.41
CA ALA A 140 -8.36 13.42 15.00
C ALA A 140 -7.74 14.82 14.96
N ASP A 141 -7.03 15.21 16.03
CA ASP A 141 -6.35 16.50 16.12
C ASP A 141 -5.23 16.65 15.09
N ALA A 142 -4.47 15.58 14.85
CA ALA A 142 -3.40 15.57 13.86
C ALA A 142 -3.95 15.76 12.43
N LEU A 143 -5.07 15.11 12.11
CA LEU A 143 -5.75 15.27 10.81
C LEU A 143 -6.34 16.66 10.65
N ALA A 144 -6.86 17.24 11.73
CA ALA A 144 -7.41 18.60 11.77
C ALA A 144 -6.33 19.69 11.76
N HIS A 145 -5.07 19.34 12.05
CA HIS A 145 -3.97 20.30 12.12
C HIS A 145 -3.83 21.11 10.82
N PRO A 146 -3.70 22.45 10.87
CA PRO A 146 -3.69 23.30 9.68
C PRO A 146 -2.65 22.91 8.62
N ALA A 147 -1.47 22.45 9.04
CA ALA A 147 -0.43 21.99 8.12
C ALA A 147 -0.86 20.74 7.33
N ILE A 148 -1.55 19.80 7.97
CA ILE A 148 -2.04 18.55 7.35
C ILE A 148 -3.24 18.86 6.45
N ARG A 149 -4.19 19.66 6.96
CA ARG A 149 -5.34 20.14 6.17
C ARG A 149 -4.91 20.88 4.91
N ARG A 150 -3.86 21.69 4.96
CA ARG A 150 -3.32 22.38 3.77
C ARG A 150 -2.84 21.39 2.71
N VAL A 151 -2.08 20.36 3.09
CA VAL A 151 -1.63 19.34 2.16
C VAL A 151 -2.81 18.59 1.56
N LEU A 152 -3.75 18.16 2.40
CA LEU A 152 -4.95 17.44 1.99
C LEU A 152 -5.96 18.31 1.23
N ALA A 153 -5.78 19.64 1.16
CA ALA A 153 -6.65 20.56 0.41
C ALA A 153 -6.05 20.99 -0.93
N GLN A 154 -4.87 20.49 -1.31
CA GLN A 154 -4.25 20.81 -2.60
C GLN A 154 -5.10 20.34 -3.78
N PRO A 155 -5.01 20.97 -4.96
CA PRO A 155 -5.83 20.63 -6.13
C PRO A 155 -5.34 19.34 -6.82
N PHE A 156 -5.34 18.20 -6.11
CA PHE A 156 -4.81 16.93 -6.64
C PHE A 156 -5.52 16.48 -7.92
N ALA A 157 -6.78 16.86 -8.12
CA ALA A 157 -7.51 16.59 -9.36
C ALA A 157 -6.85 17.19 -10.62
N GLU A 158 -6.05 18.24 -10.47
CA GLU A 158 -5.36 18.97 -11.55
C GLU A 158 -3.89 18.54 -11.69
N MET A 159 -3.42 17.63 -10.82
CA MET A 159 -2.02 17.23 -10.74
C MET A 159 -1.74 15.91 -11.49
N THR A 160 -0.54 15.82 -12.05
CA THR A 160 0.04 14.58 -12.56
C THR A 160 0.40 13.61 -11.43
N LYS A 161 0.71 12.35 -11.76
CA LYS A 161 1.20 11.36 -10.76
C LYS A 161 2.45 11.82 -10.02
N GLN A 162 3.39 12.45 -10.72
CA GLN A 162 4.62 12.94 -10.11
C GLN A 162 4.35 14.08 -9.14
N GLU A 163 3.48 15.03 -9.52
CA GLU A 163 3.06 16.12 -8.65
C GLU A 163 2.29 15.61 -7.43
N ILE A 164 1.42 14.62 -7.57
CA ILE A 164 0.73 14.00 -6.41
C ILE A 164 1.73 13.32 -5.47
N ILE A 165 2.76 12.64 -5.98
CA ILE A 165 3.82 12.08 -5.13
C ILE A 165 4.57 13.21 -4.40
N LEU A 166 4.98 14.25 -5.12
CA LEU A 166 5.76 15.35 -4.57
C LEU A 166 4.98 16.18 -3.55
N HIS A 167 3.79 16.64 -3.92
CA HIS A 167 2.96 17.54 -3.13
C HIS A 167 2.10 16.79 -2.11
N GLY A 168 1.69 15.57 -2.42
CA GLY A 168 0.93 14.69 -1.53
C GLY A 168 1.85 13.95 -0.57
N GLU A 169 2.50 12.87 -1.01
CA GLU A 169 3.25 11.97 -0.11
C GLU A 169 4.45 12.67 0.57
N LEU A 170 5.31 13.35 -0.20
CA LEU A 170 6.47 14.03 0.37
C LEU A 170 6.07 15.33 1.10
N GLY A 171 5.09 16.07 0.54
CA GLY A 171 4.52 17.25 1.18
C GLY A 171 3.88 16.93 2.53
N LEU A 172 3.19 15.79 2.66
CA LEU A 172 2.60 15.33 3.91
C LEU A 172 3.67 14.99 4.95
N GLY A 173 4.74 14.28 4.56
CA GLY A 173 5.89 14.03 5.43
C GLY A 173 6.55 15.33 5.94
N THR A 174 6.69 16.31 5.05
CA THR A 174 7.22 17.65 5.40
C THR A 174 6.28 18.38 6.37
N ALA A 175 4.97 18.37 6.12
CA ALA A 175 3.97 18.99 6.97
C ALA A 175 3.90 18.37 8.37
N ILE A 176 3.98 17.03 8.47
CA ILE A 176 4.03 16.29 9.75
C ILE A 176 5.21 16.78 10.59
N ARG A 177 6.40 16.89 10.00
CA ARG A 177 7.61 17.36 10.68
C ARG A 177 7.53 18.82 11.07
N ALA A 178 7.12 19.68 10.15
CA ALA A 178 7.01 21.12 10.40
C ALA A 178 5.99 21.44 11.49
N ALA A 179 4.93 20.63 11.62
CA ALA A 179 3.93 20.73 12.68
C ALA A 179 4.38 20.17 14.03
N GLY A 180 5.57 19.56 14.13
CA GLY A 180 6.05 18.92 15.36
C GLY A 180 5.23 17.70 15.80
N LEU A 181 4.46 17.09 14.89
CA LEU A 181 3.63 15.92 15.20
C LEU A 181 4.50 14.69 15.44
N ARG A 182 4.18 13.92 16.48
CA ARG A 182 4.87 12.67 16.80
C ARG A 182 4.51 11.61 15.79
N ALA A 183 5.46 11.31 14.89
CA ALA A 183 5.30 10.30 13.86
C ALA A 183 5.90 8.96 14.27
N ALA A 184 5.23 7.87 13.90
CA ALA A 184 5.74 6.51 14.07
C ALA A 184 5.58 5.67 12.80
N ALA A 185 6.41 4.63 12.67
CA ALA A 185 6.26 3.62 11.62
C ALA A 185 6.31 2.22 12.23
N ALA A 186 5.53 1.28 11.67
CA ALA A 186 5.61 -0.13 12.04
C ALA A 186 6.97 -0.71 11.58
N TRP A 187 7.36 -0.42 10.34
CA TRP A 187 8.71 -0.64 9.84
C TRP A 187 9.43 0.69 9.62
N ALA A 188 10.54 0.89 10.35
CA ALA A 188 11.35 2.10 10.25
C ALA A 188 12.55 1.92 9.32
N ASP A 189 12.85 2.97 8.57
CA ASP A 189 14.03 3.03 7.74
C ASP A 189 15.28 3.42 8.57
N THR A 190 15.78 2.50 9.39
CA THR A 190 17.03 2.61 10.15
C THR A 190 18.31 2.55 9.30
N ALA A 191 18.27 2.93 8.01
CA ALA A 191 19.43 2.87 7.10
C ALA A 191 20.71 3.41 7.75
N ARG A 192 21.78 2.60 7.71
CA ARG A 192 23.14 2.96 8.16
C ARG A 192 24.13 2.82 7.00
N GLY A 193 25.23 3.55 7.06
CA GLY A 193 26.34 3.44 6.11
C GLY A 193 25.94 3.79 4.66
N PRO A 194 26.52 3.12 3.65
CA PRO A 194 26.38 3.51 2.24
C PRO A 194 24.94 3.43 1.71
N ARG A 195 24.06 2.68 2.38
CA ARG A 195 22.61 2.64 2.06
C ARG A 195 21.95 4.02 2.16
N ARG A 196 22.47 4.93 3.00
CA ARG A 196 21.97 6.32 3.07
C ARG A 196 22.22 7.13 1.80
N LEU A 197 23.22 6.74 1.01
CA LEU A 197 23.63 7.45 -0.20
C LEU A 197 22.83 7.00 -1.43
N VAL A 198 22.04 5.93 -1.31
CA VAL A 198 21.24 5.39 -2.41
C VAL A 198 19.77 5.69 -2.12
N PRO A 199 19.19 6.74 -2.73
CA PRO A 199 17.77 7.01 -2.60
C PRO A 199 17.00 5.88 -3.28
N ALA A 200 16.34 5.05 -2.49
CA ALA A 200 15.57 3.92 -3.00
C ALA A 200 14.30 3.71 -2.17
N ASN A 201 13.24 3.28 -2.83
CA ASN A 201 12.00 2.89 -2.16
C ASN A 201 12.27 1.62 -1.32
N PRO A 202 12.08 1.64 0.01
CA PRO A 202 12.31 0.47 0.86
C PRO A 202 11.38 -0.70 0.49
N MET A 203 10.18 -0.41 0.00
CA MET A 203 9.24 -1.43 -0.50
C MET A 203 9.68 -2.10 -1.81
N HIS A 204 10.79 -1.63 -2.43
CA HIS A 204 11.40 -2.29 -3.58
C HIS A 204 12.70 -2.99 -3.21
N VAL A 205 13.61 -2.31 -2.49
CA VAL A 205 14.91 -2.89 -2.16
C VAL A 205 14.80 -3.91 -1.03
N ASP A 206 14.07 -3.57 0.02
CA ASP A 206 13.93 -4.38 1.25
C ASP A 206 12.63 -5.17 1.30
N TRP A 207 11.89 -5.22 0.19
CA TRP A 207 10.54 -5.76 0.09
C TRP A 207 10.38 -7.15 0.73
N LEU A 208 11.35 -8.05 0.53
CA LEU A 208 11.30 -9.42 1.05
C LEU A 208 11.44 -9.43 2.57
N SER A 209 12.33 -8.58 3.13
CA SER A 209 12.49 -8.46 4.57
C SER A 209 11.26 -7.82 5.23
N ILE A 210 10.66 -6.83 4.55
CA ILE A 210 9.46 -6.14 5.01
C ILE A 210 8.28 -7.11 5.01
N ALA A 211 8.01 -7.80 3.89
CA ALA A 211 6.89 -8.72 3.77
C ALA A 211 6.99 -9.96 4.67
N ARG A 212 8.23 -10.34 5.07
CA ARG A 212 8.49 -11.38 6.07
C ARG A 212 8.31 -10.91 7.50
N SER A 213 8.46 -9.61 7.76
CA SER A 213 8.32 -9.03 9.10
C SER A 213 6.88 -9.16 9.59
N PRO A 214 6.66 -9.40 10.91
CA PRO A 214 5.34 -9.33 11.53
C PRO A 214 4.74 -7.91 11.55
N ASP A 215 5.50 -6.89 11.16
CA ASP A 215 5.10 -5.48 11.24
C ASP A 215 4.50 -4.92 9.95
N THR A 216 4.75 -5.56 8.80
CA THR A 216 4.30 -5.03 7.51
C THR A 216 4.05 -6.16 6.49
N PRO A 217 2.86 -6.77 6.52
CA PRO A 217 2.51 -7.92 5.70
C PRO A 217 2.04 -7.50 4.32
N PHE A 218 2.83 -6.70 3.59
CA PHE A 218 2.42 -6.17 2.30
C PHE A 218 3.55 -6.25 1.27
N ILE A 219 3.16 -6.43 0.01
CA ILE A 219 4.05 -6.33 -1.15
C ILE A 219 3.52 -5.24 -2.06
N LYS A 220 4.38 -4.33 -2.53
CA LYS A 220 3.92 -3.27 -3.44
C LYS A 220 3.51 -3.87 -4.79
N VAL A 221 2.35 -3.46 -5.32
CA VAL A 221 1.88 -3.92 -6.64
C VAL A 221 2.87 -3.50 -7.74
N GLU A 222 3.37 -2.26 -7.68
CA GLU A 222 4.35 -1.72 -8.63
C GLU A 222 5.66 -2.54 -8.67
N LEU A 223 6.09 -3.10 -7.53
CA LEU A 223 7.27 -3.97 -7.49
C LEU A 223 7.10 -5.22 -8.36
N LEU A 224 5.97 -5.90 -8.25
CA LEU A 224 5.74 -7.16 -8.97
C LEU A 224 5.28 -6.93 -10.41
N ARG A 225 4.52 -5.85 -10.66
CA ARG A 225 4.00 -5.50 -11.98
C ARG A 225 5.05 -4.86 -12.87
N ASP A 226 5.71 -3.82 -12.37
CA ASP A 226 6.55 -2.93 -13.17
C ASP A 226 8.04 -3.12 -12.87
N ASN A 227 8.37 -3.48 -11.63
CA ASN A 227 9.73 -3.68 -11.12
C ASN A 227 10.70 -2.56 -11.56
N PRO A 228 10.44 -1.28 -11.22
CA PRO A 228 11.19 -0.15 -11.75
C PRO A 228 12.66 -0.11 -11.30
N CYS A 229 13.01 -0.86 -10.24
CA CYS A 229 14.40 -1.03 -9.80
C CYS A 229 15.06 -2.28 -10.39
N GLY A 230 14.35 -3.06 -11.22
CA GLY A 230 14.82 -4.32 -11.81
C GLY A 230 15.37 -5.32 -10.79
N ILE A 231 14.69 -5.42 -9.64
CA ILE A 231 15.02 -6.33 -8.53
C ILE A 231 15.02 -7.77 -9.04
N GLY A 232 16.14 -8.47 -8.86
CA GLY A 232 16.37 -9.79 -9.47
C GLY A 232 15.73 -10.97 -8.72
N TRP A 233 15.14 -10.72 -7.56
CA TRP A 233 14.58 -11.75 -6.67
C TRP A 233 13.09 -11.60 -6.41
N THR A 234 12.35 -10.84 -7.24
CA THR A 234 10.90 -10.63 -7.05
C THR A 234 10.13 -11.95 -6.99
N GLY A 235 10.54 -12.99 -7.73
CA GLY A 235 9.93 -14.33 -7.71
C GLY A 235 9.89 -15.02 -6.34
N ALA A 236 10.65 -14.53 -5.35
CA ALA A 236 10.61 -15.01 -3.96
C ALA A 236 9.23 -14.87 -3.29
N TRP A 237 8.32 -14.08 -3.85
CA TRP A 237 6.97 -13.89 -3.29
C TRP A 237 6.20 -15.21 -3.27
N ARG A 238 6.46 -16.10 -4.24
CA ARG A 238 5.82 -17.43 -4.29
C ARG A 238 6.23 -18.29 -3.11
N ASP A 239 7.52 -18.31 -2.79
CA ASP A 239 8.04 -19.06 -1.65
C ASP A 239 7.56 -18.45 -0.33
N LEU A 240 7.47 -17.11 -0.26
CA LEU A 240 6.91 -16.42 0.89
C LEU A 240 5.46 -16.86 1.16
N LEU A 241 4.62 -16.92 0.12
CA LEU A 241 3.21 -17.30 0.25
C LEU A 241 2.98 -18.81 0.36
N ALA A 242 3.89 -19.64 -0.14
CA ALA A 242 3.80 -21.10 0.05
C ALA A 242 3.84 -21.53 1.53
N THR A 243 4.26 -20.62 2.42
CA THR A 243 4.30 -20.83 3.87
C THR A 243 3.17 -20.09 4.61
N ARG A 244 2.19 -19.52 3.90
CA ARG A 244 1.16 -18.63 4.47
C ARG A 244 -0.22 -18.91 3.87
N ASP A 245 -1.16 -19.30 4.73
CA ASP A 245 -2.54 -19.58 4.30
C ASP A 245 -3.45 -18.34 4.32
N HIS A 246 -3.03 -17.25 4.98
CA HIS A 246 -3.83 -16.03 5.15
C HIS A 246 -4.05 -15.26 3.85
N PHE A 247 -3.20 -15.47 2.84
CA PHE A 247 -3.26 -14.75 1.58
C PHE A 247 -2.92 -15.68 0.40
N PRO A 248 -3.91 -16.11 -0.40
CA PRO A 248 -3.70 -16.97 -1.55
C PRO A 248 -2.78 -16.37 -2.62
N ALA A 249 -1.76 -17.13 -3.01
CA ALA A 249 -0.83 -16.74 -4.09
C ALA A 249 -1.53 -16.49 -5.43
N ALA A 250 -2.62 -17.22 -5.71
CA ALA A 250 -3.41 -17.07 -6.93
C ALA A 250 -3.96 -15.64 -7.12
N TRP A 251 -4.19 -14.88 -6.04
CA TRP A 251 -4.68 -13.51 -6.15
C TRP A 251 -3.65 -12.53 -6.72
N ILE A 252 -2.35 -12.79 -6.49
CA ILE A 252 -1.27 -12.05 -7.16
C ILE A 252 -1.20 -12.48 -8.63
N ASP A 253 -1.27 -13.79 -8.90
CA ASP A 253 -1.24 -14.31 -10.27
C ASP A 253 -2.36 -13.70 -11.12
N ASP A 254 -3.59 -13.66 -10.61
CA ASP A 254 -4.74 -13.07 -11.30
C ASP A 254 -4.60 -11.56 -11.49
N ALA A 255 -4.07 -10.84 -10.50
CA ALA A 255 -3.86 -9.40 -10.59
C ALA A 255 -2.75 -9.00 -11.59
N LEU A 256 -1.80 -9.91 -11.85
CA LEU A 256 -0.71 -9.72 -12.81
C LEU A 256 -1.01 -10.32 -14.19
N ARG A 257 -2.05 -11.14 -14.32
CA ARG A 257 -2.44 -11.81 -15.57
C ARG A 257 -2.70 -10.80 -16.69
N GLY A 258 -2.16 -11.09 -17.88
CA GLY A 258 -2.39 -10.28 -19.09
C GLY A 258 -1.70 -8.91 -19.07
N ARG A 259 -0.88 -8.61 -18.07
CA ARG A 259 -0.07 -7.39 -18.03
C ARG A 259 1.33 -7.70 -18.55
N PRO A 260 1.85 -6.97 -19.55
CA PRO A 260 3.24 -7.12 -19.94
C PRO A 260 4.12 -6.80 -18.72
N ALA A 261 5.11 -7.65 -18.43
CA ALA A 261 6.07 -7.37 -17.38
C ALA A 261 6.74 -6.04 -17.69
N GLY A 262 6.86 -5.16 -16.69
CA GLY A 262 7.58 -3.90 -16.84
C GLY A 262 8.98 -4.14 -17.42
N THR A 263 9.36 -3.32 -18.39
CA THR A 263 10.55 -3.48 -19.24
C THR A 263 11.84 -3.02 -18.58
N CYS A 264 11.84 -2.70 -17.27
CA CYS A 264 13.05 -2.22 -16.60
C CYS A 264 14.02 -3.39 -16.32
N VAL A 265 14.90 -3.65 -17.28
CA VAL A 265 16.03 -4.54 -17.08
C VAL A 265 17.14 -3.74 -16.39
N ALA A 266 17.10 -3.65 -15.06
CA ALA A 266 18.25 -3.11 -14.33
C ALA A 266 19.49 -3.94 -14.65
N GLY A 267 20.57 -3.28 -15.06
CA GLY A 267 21.85 -3.93 -15.36
C GLY A 267 22.39 -4.69 -14.15
N TRP A 268 23.29 -5.65 -14.39
CA TRP A 268 23.87 -6.50 -13.33
C TRP A 268 24.54 -5.68 -12.21
N LYS A 269 25.12 -4.51 -12.53
CA LYS A 269 25.70 -3.57 -11.55
C LYS A 269 24.63 -3.02 -10.60
N SER A 270 23.47 -2.61 -11.11
CA SER A 270 22.35 -2.12 -10.30
C SER A 270 21.77 -3.23 -9.42
N ARG A 271 21.65 -4.45 -9.96
CA ARG A 271 21.19 -5.61 -9.18
C ARG A 271 22.15 -5.95 -8.04
N LEU A 272 23.46 -5.91 -8.31
CA LEU A 272 24.50 -6.10 -7.29
C LEU A 272 24.44 -5.00 -6.23
N LEU A 273 24.29 -3.73 -6.65
CA LEU A 273 24.11 -2.60 -5.74
C LEU A 273 22.91 -2.83 -4.82
N PHE A 274 21.73 -3.15 -5.38
CA PHE A 274 20.52 -3.40 -4.58
C PHE A 274 20.69 -4.58 -3.64
N LEU A 275 21.36 -5.66 -4.05
CA LEU A 275 21.70 -6.77 -3.17
C LEU A 275 22.60 -6.33 -2.00
N LEU A 276 23.64 -5.53 -2.30
CA LEU A 276 24.58 -5.03 -1.29
C LEU A 276 23.92 -4.09 -0.29
N ILE A 277 22.95 -3.27 -0.71
CA ILE A 277 22.27 -2.34 0.21
C ILE A 277 21.01 -2.94 0.88
N SER A 278 20.57 -4.13 0.50
CA SER A 278 19.42 -4.79 1.14
C SER A 278 19.77 -5.27 2.56
N ARG A 279 18.81 -5.19 3.47
CA ARG A 279 18.98 -5.60 4.89
C ARG A 279 19.12 -7.11 5.07
N ASP A 280 18.29 -7.90 4.39
CA ASP A 280 18.29 -9.37 4.53
C ASP A 280 18.94 -10.04 3.31
N ARG A 281 20.25 -9.80 3.14
CA ARG A 281 21.04 -10.42 2.05
C ARG A 281 20.98 -11.96 2.08
N PRO A 282 21.08 -12.65 3.24
CA PRO A 282 20.99 -14.10 3.28
C PRO A 282 19.66 -14.64 2.74
N ALA A 283 18.53 -14.01 3.04
CA ALA A 283 17.26 -14.40 2.44
C ALA A 283 17.21 -14.18 0.94
N ILE A 284 17.73 -13.04 0.46
CA ILE A 284 17.78 -12.73 -0.96
C ILE A 284 18.65 -13.76 -1.70
N LEU A 285 19.83 -14.09 -1.18
CA LEU A 285 20.71 -15.10 -1.78
C LEU A 285 20.01 -16.47 -1.86
N ARG A 286 19.31 -16.90 -0.81
CA ARG A 286 18.49 -18.13 -0.83
C ARG A 286 17.34 -18.07 -1.83
N ALA A 287 16.73 -16.91 -2.02
CA ALA A 287 15.67 -16.74 -3.01
C ALA A 287 16.22 -16.79 -4.44
N MET A 288 17.41 -16.22 -4.67
CA MET A 288 18.07 -16.22 -5.98
C MET A 288 18.52 -17.62 -6.42
N THR A 289 18.87 -18.51 -5.49
CA THR A 289 19.24 -19.90 -5.81
C THR A 289 18.05 -20.79 -6.19
N ARG A 290 16.83 -20.45 -5.76
CA ARG A 290 15.60 -21.23 -5.98
C ARG A 290 14.85 -20.90 -7.28
N ARG A 291 15.52 -20.26 -8.27
CA ARG A 291 14.96 -19.67 -9.51
C ARG A 291 13.54 -20.17 -9.88
N ARG A 292 12.52 -19.39 -9.51
CA ARG A 292 11.18 -19.47 -10.09
C ARG A 292 10.92 -18.20 -10.90
N PRO A 293 10.33 -18.30 -12.11
CA PRO A 293 9.96 -17.11 -12.87
C PRO A 293 9.00 -16.24 -12.04
N ALA A 294 9.27 -14.94 -11.99
CA ALA A 294 8.43 -13.96 -11.31
C ALA A 294 7.08 -13.78 -12.03
N THR A 295 7.04 -14.07 -13.32
CA THR A 295 5.87 -13.98 -14.18
C THR A 295 5.07 -15.27 -14.17
N VAL A 296 3.74 -15.15 -14.25
CA VAL A 296 2.86 -16.26 -14.62
C VAL A 296 3.23 -16.65 -16.05
N PRO A 297 3.56 -17.93 -16.35
CA PRO A 297 3.72 -18.34 -17.74
C PRO A 297 2.43 -18.00 -18.49
N ALA A 298 2.55 -17.40 -19.67
CA ALA A 298 1.40 -17.24 -20.54
C ALA A 298 0.80 -18.62 -20.77
N MET A 299 -0.47 -18.83 -20.39
CA MET A 299 -1.18 -20.04 -20.80
C MET A 299 -1.17 -20.06 -22.32
N SER A 300 -0.65 -21.14 -22.90
CA SER A 300 -0.84 -21.42 -24.32
C SER A 300 -2.34 -21.34 -24.63
N PRO A 301 -2.74 -20.74 -25.76
CA PRO A 301 -4.14 -20.75 -26.16
C PRO A 301 -4.64 -22.21 -26.20
N PRO A 302 -5.91 -22.47 -25.85
CA PRO A 302 -6.46 -23.82 -25.95
C PRO A 302 -6.20 -24.34 -27.36
N ALA A 303 -5.66 -25.56 -27.45
CA ALA A 303 -5.44 -26.23 -28.72
C ALA A 303 -6.76 -26.21 -29.48
N VAL A 304 -6.76 -25.54 -30.64
CA VAL A 304 -7.88 -25.57 -31.57
C VAL A 304 -8.06 -27.04 -31.95
N ALA A 305 -9.13 -27.65 -31.46
CA ALA A 305 -9.55 -28.95 -31.94
C ALA A 305 -9.82 -28.79 -33.45
N ARG A 306 -9.09 -29.58 -34.25
CA ARG A 306 -9.27 -29.67 -35.70
C ARG A 306 -10.64 -30.25 -36.04
#